data_AF-A0A7J5UJM8-F1
#
_entry.id   AF-A0A7J5UJM8-F1
#
_cell.length_a   1.000
_cell.length_b   1.000
_cell.length_c   1.000
_cell.angle_alpha   90.00
_cell.angle_beta   90.00
_cell.angle_gamma   90.00
#
_symmetry.space_group_name_H-M   'P 1'
#
loop_
_entity.id
_entity.type
_entity.pdbx_description
1 polymer ?
#
loop_
_entity_poly.entity_id
_entity_poly.type
_entity_poly.pdbx_seq_one_letter_code
_entity_poly.pdbx_strand_id
1 'polypeptide(L)'
;MSAPSDDTVGGYLAQVAQAARDRAGAWDAVADVLAGGDRAAERLRDGSLAAAWRASSRWLGDDAELFVADLYNLDVYERGAARRSMEDDVAALGADHAALVAPDAAVVAHVREVAEACRAEAEAWAAGDTATGKSLRLREQELIEAHLVPVLPDLGGRLVRQAAMGVWRSLGRLVLAVLSVESGRDYQRAVLGENLGRHRA
;
A
#
# COMPACT_ATOMS: atom_id res chain seq x y z
N MET A 1 -41.23 -12.62 -11.80
CA MET A 1 -39.99 -12.28 -11.07
C MET A 1 -38.85 -12.79 -11.93
N SER A 2 -38.26 -11.92 -12.75
CA SER A 2 -37.09 -12.28 -13.55
C SER A 2 -35.89 -12.45 -12.63
N ALA A 3 -35.13 -13.53 -12.79
CA ALA A 3 -33.86 -13.71 -12.12
C ALA A 3 -32.96 -12.49 -12.40
N PRO A 4 -32.15 -12.03 -11.43
CA PRO A 4 -31.13 -11.02 -11.72
C PRO A 4 -30.29 -11.52 -12.89
N SER A 5 -30.12 -10.69 -13.91
CA SER A 5 -29.40 -11.05 -15.13
C SER A 5 -27.96 -11.42 -14.80
N ASP A 6 -27.45 -12.51 -15.40
CA ASP A 6 -26.07 -12.99 -15.25
C ASP A 6 -25.01 -11.88 -15.43
N ASP A 7 -25.32 -10.85 -16.23
CA ASP A 7 -24.51 -9.64 -16.41
C ASP A 7 -24.17 -8.91 -15.10
N THR A 8 -25.08 -8.97 -14.10
CA THR A 8 -24.88 -8.30 -12.80
C THR A 8 -23.90 -9.05 -11.90
N VAL A 9 -23.95 -10.38 -11.92
CA VAL A 9 -23.05 -11.23 -11.13
C VAL A 9 -21.65 -11.22 -11.74
N GLY A 10 -21.55 -11.37 -13.07
CA GLY A 10 -20.27 -11.28 -13.77
C GLY A 10 -19.58 -9.92 -13.58
N GLY A 11 -20.34 -8.82 -13.67
CA GLY A 11 -19.83 -7.48 -13.41
C GLY A 11 -19.33 -7.29 -11.97
N TYR A 12 -20.05 -7.83 -10.98
CA TYR A 12 -19.63 -7.80 -9.59
C TYR A 12 -18.32 -8.58 -9.36
N LEU A 13 -18.23 -9.81 -9.85
CA LEU A 13 -17.03 -10.65 -9.70
C LEU A 13 -15.80 -10.00 -10.34
N ALA A 14 -15.95 -9.36 -11.50
CA ALA A 14 -14.87 -8.63 -12.16
C ALA A 14 -14.39 -7.43 -11.32
N GLN A 15 -15.29 -6.71 -10.65
CA GLN A 15 -14.92 -5.60 -9.77
C GLN A 15 -14.16 -6.09 -8.53
N VAL A 16 -14.63 -7.18 -7.90
CA VAL A 16 -13.93 -7.78 -6.73
C VAL A 16 -12.54 -8.28 -7.14
N ALA A 17 -12.44 -8.97 -8.27
CA ALA A 17 -11.15 -9.42 -8.80
C ALA A 17 -10.21 -8.23 -9.07
N GLN A 18 -10.70 -7.12 -9.63
CA GLN A 18 -9.87 -5.95 -9.86
C GLN A 18 -9.43 -5.29 -8.55
N ALA A 19 -10.32 -5.17 -7.56
CA ALA A 19 -9.96 -4.64 -6.25
C ALA A 19 -8.84 -5.46 -5.60
N ALA A 20 -8.92 -6.79 -5.66
CA ALA A 20 -7.87 -7.70 -5.17
C ALA A 20 -6.53 -7.50 -5.91
N ARG A 21 -6.53 -7.28 -7.24
CA ARG A 21 -5.31 -6.95 -7.99
C ARG A 21 -4.72 -5.60 -7.56
N ASP A 22 -5.56 -4.59 -7.39
CA ASP A 22 -5.11 -3.26 -7.00
C ASP A 22 -4.51 -3.29 -5.59
N ARG A 23 -5.11 -4.05 -4.66
CA ARG A 23 -4.56 -4.35 -3.32
C ARG A 23 -3.19 -5.04 -3.40
N ALA A 24 -3.04 -6.05 -4.27
CA ALA A 24 -1.74 -6.68 -4.51
C ALA A 24 -0.69 -5.67 -4.99
N GLY A 25 -1.05 -4.79 -5.93
CA GLY A 25 -0.17 -3.74 -6.42
C GLY A 25 0.26 -2.73 -5.34
N ALA A 26 -0.63 -2.40 -4.40
CA ALA A 26 -0.29 -1.57 -3.25
C ALA A 26 0.71 -2.25 -2.31
N TRP A 27 0.54 -3.55 -2.03
CA TRP A 27 1.49 -4.31 -1.22
C TRP A 27 2.84 -4.49 -1.92
N ASP A 28 2.86 -4.71 -3.24
CA ASP A 28 4.11 -4.72 -4.01
C ASP A 28 4.83 -3.35 -3.95
N ALA A 29 4.07 -2.25 -4.00
CA ALA A 29 4.64 -0.91 -3.83
C ALA A 29 5.24 -0.71 -2.43
N VAL A 30 4.58 -1.20 -1.38
CA VAL A 30 5.14 -1.22 -0.02
C VAL A 30 6.42 -2.08 0.01
N ALA A 31 6.40 -3.28 -0.56
CA ALA A 31 7.55 -4.17 -0.59
C ALA A 31 8.76 -3.55 -1.30
N ASP A 32 8.54 -2.90 -2.45
CA ASP A 32 9.61 -2.25 -3.20
C ASP A 32 10.24 -1.09 -2.40
N VAL A 33 9.41 -0.27 -1.75
CA VAL A 33 9.89 0.83 -0.88
C VAL A 33 10.70 0.29 0.30
N LEU A 34 10.20 -0.75 0.97
CA LEU A 34 10.88 -1.34 2.12
C LEU A 34 12.16 -2.12 1.73
N ALA A 35 12.19 -2.69 0.53
CA ALA A 35 13.40 -3.32 -0.02
C ALA A 35 14.47 -2.27 -0.36
N GLY A 36 14.06 -1.07 -0.81
CA GLY A 36 14.97 0.02 -1.17
C GLY A 36 15.76 -0.23 -2.46
N GLY A 37 16.86 0.50 -2.62
CA GLY A 37 17.77 0.37 -3.76
C GLY A 37 17.22 0.93 -5.08
N ASP A 38 17.89 0.57 -6.17
CA ASP A 38 17.69 1.13 -7.51
C ASP A 38 16.24 1.01 -8.00
N ARG A 39 15.61 -0.14 -7.77
CA ARG A 39 14.23 -0.39 -8.16
C ARG A 39 13.25 0.54 -7.46
N ALA A 40 13.42 0.77 -6.15
CA ALA A 40 12.57 1.68 -5.39
C ALA A 40 12.75 3.12 -5.89
N ALA A 41 13.99 3.53 -6.13
CA ALA A 41 14.31 4.86 -6.67
C ALA A 41 13.71 5.05 -8.07
N GLU A 42 13.86 4.09 -8.97
CA GLU A 42 13.29 4.12 -10.32
C GLU A 42 11.77 4.30 -10.27
N ARG A 43 11.09 3.49 -9.47
CA ARG A 43 9.63 3.55 -9.35
C ARG A 43 9.10 4.81 -8.64
N LEU A 44 9.91 5.46 -7.82
CA LEU A 44 9.60 6.80 -7.28
C LEU A 44 9.78 7.88 -8.35
N ARG A 45 10.80 7.75 -9.19
CA ARG A 45 11.13 8.72 -10.25
C ARG A 45 10.13 8.69 -11.41
N ASP A 46 9.57 7.52 -11.72
CA ASP A 46 8.56 7.36 -12.79
C ASP A 46 7.10 7.44 -12.30
N GLY A 47 6.88 7.60 -10.99
CA GLY A 47 5.55 7.73 -10.38
C GLY A 47 4.77 6.42 -10.26
N SER A 48 5.34 5.28 -10.63
CA SER A 48 4.63 4.00 -10.66
C SER A 48 4.23 3.48 -9.27
N LEU A 49 4.92 3.88 -8.19
CA LEU A 49 4.47 3.60 -6.82
C LEU A 49 3.19 4.37 -6.48
N ALA A 50 3.16 5.67 -6.76
CA ALA A 50 2.00 6.51 -6.51
C ALA A 50 0.80 6.05 -7.36
N ALA A 51 1.03 5.63 -8.60
CA ALA A 51 0.00 5.06 -9.45
C ALA A 51 -0.62 3.77 -8.86
N ALA A 52 0.19 2.88 -8.29
CA ALA A 52 -0.28 1.66 -7.64
C ALA A 52 -1.18 1.95 -6.43
N TRP A 53 -0.76 2.84 -5.54
CA TRP A 53 -1.57 3.24 -4.38
C TRP A 53 -2.83 4.02 -4.75
N ARG A 54 -2.80 4.81 -5.83
CA ARG A 54 -4.01 5.43 -6.37
C ARG A 54 -4.99 4.41 -6.91
N ALA A 55 -4.51 3.37 -7.59
CA ALA A 55 -5.40 2.31 -8.06
C ALA A 55 -6.07 1.61 -6.88
N SER A 56 -5.29 1.25 -5.85
CA SER A 56 -5.80 0.56 -4.67
C SER A 56 -6.75 1.39 -3.81
N SER A 57 -6.74 2.73 -3.92
CA SER A 57 -7.63 3.57 -3.13
C SER A 57 -8.97 3.88 -3.80
N ARG A 58 -9.16 3.58 -5.09
CA ARG A 58 -10.36 3.97 -5.86
C ARG A 58 -11.67 3.39 -5.33
N TRP A 59 -11.62 2.21 -4.72
CA TRP A 59 -12.79 1.51 -4.22
C TRP A 59 -13.15 1.87 -2.77
N LEU A 60 -12.34 2.71 -2.11
CA LEU A 60 -12.46 3.02 -0.68
C LEU A 60 -13.49 4.10 -0.34
N GLY A 61 -13.99 4.83 -1.34
CA GLY A 61 -14.88 5.98 -1.08
C GLY A 61 -14.17 7.06 -0.27
N ASP A 62 -14.77 7.48 0.85
CA ASP A 62 -14.25 8.56 1.71
C ASP A 62 -12.89 8.20 2.34
N ASP A 63 -12.62 6.91 2.59
CA ASP A 63 -11.35 6.44 3.16
C ASP A 63 -10.16 6.64 2.18
N ALA A 64 -10.42 6.96 0.91
CA ALA A 64 -9.35 7.32 -0.03
C ALA A 64 -8.59 8.59 0.40
N GLU A 65 -9.18 9.46 1.24
CA GLU A 65 -8.55 10.66 1.78
C GLU A 65 -7.26 10.36 2.56
N LEU A 66 -7.13 9.14 3.13
CA LEU A 66 -5.94 8.64 3.81
C LEU A 66 -4.65 8.73 2.97
N PHE A 67 -4.78 8.70 1.65
CA PHE A 67 -3.66 8.65 0.71
C PHE A 67 -3.36 10.00 0.06
N VAL A 68 -4.36 10.88 -0.05
CA VAL A 68 -4.35 12.00 -1.00
C VAL A 68 -3.16 12.95 -0.79
N ALA A 69 -2.95 13.41 0.44
CA ALA A 69 -1.91 14.39 0.73
C ALA A 69 -0.50 13.86 0.42
N ASP A 70 -0.23 12.61 0.80
CA ASP A 70 1.09 12.00 0.61
C ASP A 70 1.33 11.59 -0.84
N LEU A 71 0.30 11.19 -1.58
CA LEU A 71 0.40 10.97 -3.02
C LEU A 71 0.79 12.25 -3.77
N TYR A 72 0.25 13.41 -3.38
CA TYR A 72 0.68 14.69 -3.96
C TYR A 72 2.16 15.01 -3.67
N ASN A 73 2.66 14.66 -2.49
CA ASN A 73 4.08 14.82 -2.18
C ASN A 73 4.96 13.92 -3.06
N LEU A 74 4.50 12.71 -3.40
CA LEU A 74 5.21 11.84 -4.35
C LEU A 74 5.22 12.44 -5.76
N ASP A 75 4.14 13.05 -6.23
CA ASP A 75 4.12 13.73 -7.55
C ASP A 75 5.10 14.92 -7.61
N VAL A 76 5.33 15.61 -6.48
CA VAL A 76 6.35 16.65 -6.38
C VAL A 76 7.75 16.04 -6.52
N TYR A 77 7.99 14.90 -5.85
CA TYR A 77 9.26 14.19 -5.94
C TYR A 77 9.54 13.70 -7.38
N GLU A 78 8.55 13.10 -8.03
CA GLU A 78 8.56 12.63 -9.43
C GLU A 78 8.91 13.78 -10.39
N ARG A 79 8.17 14.89 -10.35
CA ARG A 79 8.44 16.07 -11.20
C ARG A 79 9.82 16.69 -10.96
N GLY A 80 10.38 16.50 -9.77
CA GLY A 80 11.74 16.91 -9.43
C GLY A 80 12.82 15.96 -9.95
N ALA A 81 12.49 14.69 -10.21
CA ALA A 81 13.45 13.63 -10.54
C ALA A 81 14.28 13.91 -11.78
N ALA A 82 13.70 14.56 -12.80
CA ALA A 82 14.41 14.91 -14.03
C ALA A 82 15.63 15.84 -13.81
N ARG A 83 15.72 16.51 -12.64
CA ARG A 83 16.84 17.40 -12.27
C ARG A 83 17.92 16.72 -11.44
N ARG A 84 17.76 15.44 -11.09
CA ARG A 84 18.67 14.66 -10.24
C ARG A 84 19.09 13.39 -10.97
N SER A 85 20.31 12.92 -10.72
CA SER A 85 20.73 11.62 -11.23
C SER A 85 20.05 10.48 -10.46
N MET A 86 20.02 9.29 -11.05
CA MET A 86 19.57 8.08 -10.34
C MET A 86 20.48 7.78 -9.14
N GLU A 87 21.79 7.92 -9.32
CA GLU A 87 22.79 7.67 -8.28
C GLU A 87 22.56 8.58 -7.06
N ASP A 88 22.29 9.87 -7.28
CA ASP A 88 21.97 10.80 -6.20
C ASP A 88 20.71 10.40 -5.44
N ASP A 89 19.66 9.96 -6.15
CA ASP A 89 18.41 9.52 -5.52
C ASP A 89 18.62 8.23 -4.71
N VAL A 90 19.34 7.25 -5.25
CA VAL A 90 19.68 6.01 -4.54
C VAL A 90 20.51 6.31 -3.29
N ALA A 91 21.53 7.17 -3.39
CA ALA A 91 22.36 7.56 -2.25
C ALA A 91 21.55 8.31 -1.18
N ALA A 92 20.69 9.24 -1.59
CA ALA A 92 19.85 10.03 -0.69
C ALA A 92 18.81 9.15 0.04
N LEU A 93 18.15 8.25 -0.68
CA LEU A 93 17.18 7.31 -0.10
C LEU A 93 17.85 6.27 0.78
N GLY A 94 19.07 5.85 0.43
CA GLY A 94 19.82 4.79 1.09
C GLY A 94 20.21 5.10 2.54
N ALA A 95 20.47 6.37 2.88
CA ALA A 95 20.83 6.76 4.24
C ALA A 95 19.68 6.54 5.24
N ASP A 96 18.49 7.06 4.93
CA ASP A 96 17.28 6.85 5.74
C ASP A 96 16.86 5.37 5.72
N HIS A 97 17.00 4.66 4.59
CA HIS A 97 16.73 3.23 4.50
C HIS A 97 17.61 2.41 5.45
N ALA A 98 18.94 2.61 5.39
CA ALA A 98 19.89 1.89 6.22
C ALA A 98 19.66 2.13 7.72
N ALA A 99 19.30 3.36 8.09
CA ALA A 99 19.08 3.74 9.49
C ALA A 99 17.71 3.29 10.03
N LEU A 100 16.65 3.38 9.22
CA LEU A 100 15.27 3.29 9.70
C LEU A 100 14.52 2.04 9.22
N VAL A 101 14.89 1.48 8.06
CA VAL A 101 14.16 0.38 7.40
C VAL A 101 14.91 -0.94 7.47
N ALA A 102 16.22 -0.91 7.20
CA ALA A 102 17.07 -2.11 7.17
C ALA A 102 16.99 -2.98 8.45
N PRO A 103 16.83 -2.43 9.68
CA PRO A 103 16.64 -3.25 10.88
C PRO A 103 15.44 -4.20 10.81
N ASP A 104 14.42 -3.87 10.02
CA ASP A 104 13.18 -4.63 9.86
C ASP A 104 13.05 -5.26 8.47
N ALA A 105 14.15 -5.40 7.72
CA ALA A 105 14.14 -5.89 6.32
C ALA A 105 13.45 -7.25 6.12
N ALA A 106 13.40 -8.09 7.16
CA ALA A 106 12.71 -9.37 7.12
C ALA A 106 11.19 -9.24 6.83
N VAL A 107 10.57 -8.10 7.20
CA VAL A 107 9.13 -7.86 6.97
C VAL A 107 8.77 -7.84 5.47
N VAL A 108 9.73 -7.51 4.59
CA VAL A 108 9.53 -7.45 3.14
C VAL A 108 9.04 -8.79 2.57
N ALA A 109 9.54 -9.91 3.10
CA ALA A 109 9.10 -11.23 2.65
C ALA A 109 7.61 -11.46 2.95
N HIS A 110 7.15 -11.05 4.13
CA HIS A 110 5.74 -11.16 4.52
C HIS A 110 4.84 -10.19 3.75
N VAL A 111 5.32 -8.98 3.44
CA VAL A 111 4.57 -8.05 2.58
C VAL A 111 4.35 -8.66 1.19
N ARG A 112 5.39 -9.30 0.61
CA ARG A 112 5.28 -10.00 -0.67
C ARG A 112 4.35 -11.21 -0.61
N GLU A 113 4.34 -11.93 0.51
CA GLU A 113 3.40 -13.04 0.73
C GLU A 113 1.94 -12.57 0.73
N VAL A 114 1.64 -11.42 1.35
CA VAL A 114 0.31 -10.81 1.30
C VAL A 114 -0.06 -10.36 -0.11
N ALA A 115 0.88 -9.74 -0.85
CA ALA A 115 0.66 -9.36 -2.24
C ALA A 115 0.32 -10.57 -3.13
N GLU A 116 1.01 -11.69 -2.92
CA GLU A 116 0.74 -12.93 -3.64
C GLU A 116 -0.61 -13.53 -3.28
N ALA A 117 -0.99 -13.52 -2.00
CA ALA A 117 -2.31 -13.95 -1.57
C ALA A 117 -3.43 -13.13 -2.23
N CYS A 118 -3.26 -11.81 -2.34
CA CYS A 118 -4.20 -10.93 -3.05
C CYS A 118 -4.30 -11.26 -4.55
N ARG A 119 -3.19 -11.64 -5.21
CA ARG A 119 -3.21 -12.10 -6.61
C ARG A 119 -3.99 -13.40 -6.75
N ALA A 120 -3.75 -14.37 -5.87
CA ALA A 120 -4.51 -15.62 -5.86
C ALA A 120 -6.01 -15.37 -5.60
N GLU A 121 -6.35 -14.42 -4.72
CA GLU A 121 -7.72 -14.00 -4.46
C GLU A 121 -8.37 -13.47 -5.75
N ALA A 122 -7.68 -12.56 -6.45
CA ALA A 122 -8.15 -12.00 -7.71
C ALA A 122 -8.38 -13.06 -8.79
N GLU A 123 -7.51 -14.06 -8.89
CA GLU A 123 -7.66 -15.18 -9.82
C GLU A 123 -8.89 -16.04 -9.50
N ALA A 124 -9.11 -16.35 -8.22
CA ALA A 124 -10.28 -17.10 -7.78
C ALA A 124 -11.58 -16.36 -8.10
N TRP A 125 -11.66 -15.06 -7.81
CA TRP A 125 -12.82 -14.23 -8.15
C TRP A 125 -13.06 -14.13 -9.66
N ALA A 126 -11.99 -13.97 -10.47
CA ALA A 126 -12.08 -13.92 -11.92
C ALA A 126 -12.57 -15.25 -12.53
N ALA A 127 -12.26 -16.37 -11.90
CA ALA A 127 -12.74 -17.70 -12.28
C ALA A 127 -14.16 -18.02 -11.78
N GLY A 128 -14.77 -17.14 -10.98
CA GLY A 128 -16.07 -17.37 -10.35
C GLY A 128 -16.04 -18.28 -9.13
N ASP A 129 -14.85 -18.65 -8.63
CA ASP A 129 -14.69 -19.44 -7.41
C ASP A 129 -14.76 -18.55 -6.16
N THR A 130 -15.99 -18.18 -5.82
CA THR A 130 -16.27 -17.29 -4.68
C THR A 130 -15.93 -17.90 -3.31
N ALA A 131 -15.87 -19.23 -3.20
CA ALA A 131 -15.54 -19.91 -1.96
C ALA A 131 -14.04 -19.79 -1.68
N THR A 132 -13.22 -20.08 -2.68
CA THR A 132 -11.76 -19.91 -2.59
C THR A 132 -11.40 -18.43 -2.41
N GLY A 133 -12.02 -17.51 -3.16
CA GLY A 133 -11.78 -16.06 -2.99
C GLY A 133 -12.02 -15.59 -1.56
N LYS A 134 -13.14 -15.97 -0.93
CA LYS A 134 -13.42 -15.63 0.48
C LYS A 134 -12.40 -16.25 1.45
N SER A 135 -11.98 -17.49 1.21
CA SER A 135 -10.98 -18.15 2.05
C SER A 135 -9.62 -17.46 1.98
N LEU A 136 -9.21 -17.02 0.78
CA LEU A 136 -7.97 -16.29 0.56
C LEU A 136 -7.99 -14.92 1.25
N ARG A 137 -9.12 -14.21 1.18
CA ARG A 137 -9.31 -12.94 1.90
C ARG A 137 -9.12 -13.09 3.41
N LEU A 138 -9.62 -14.17 4.01
CA LEU A 138 -9.39 -14.46 5.43
C LEU A 138 -7.92 -14.76 5.71
N ARG A 139 -7.26 -15.54 4.85
CA ARG A 139 -5.84 -15.85 4.96
C ARG A 139 -4.95 -14.61 4.88
N GLU A 140 -5.28 -13.65 4.00
CA GLU A 140 -4.61 -12.35 3.95
C GLU A 140 -4.69 -11.63 5.30
N GLN A 141 -5.87 -11.58 5.91
CA GLN A 141 -6.05 -10.94 7.21
C GLN A 141 -5.19 -11.62 8.30
N GLU A 142 -5.15 -12.95 8.30
CA GLU A 142 -4.28 -13.69 9.23
C GLU A 142 -2.81 -13.35 9.03
N LEU A 143 -2.34 -13.28 7.79
CA LEU A 143 -0.96 -12.89 7.47
C LEU A 143 -0.65 -11.46 7.92
N ILE A 144 -1.55 -10.52 7.65
CA ILE A 144 -1.41 -9.12 8.05
C ILE A 144 -1.33 -9.02 9.59
N GLU A 145 -2.26 -9.63 10.31
CA GLU A 145 -2.30 -9.57 11.78
C GLU A 145 -1.10 -10.28 12.43
N ALA A 146 -0.67 -11.43 11.90
CA ALA A 146 0.41 -12.20 12.48
C ALA A 146 1.79 -11.61 12.20
N HIS A 147 2.01 -11.03 11.01
CA HIS A 147 3.35 -10.68 10.54
C HIS A 147 3.57 -9.20 10.26
N LEU A 148 2.55 -8.46 9.83
CA LEU A 148 2.71 -7.06 9.43
C LEU A 148 2.34 -6.09 10.55
N VAL A 149 1.22 -6.33 11.25
CA VAL A 149 0.76 -5.52 12.38
C VAL A 149 1.80 -5.38 13.51
N PRO A 150 2.60 -6.40 13.86
CA PRO A 150 3.60 -6.24 14.92
C PRO A 150 4.77 -5.30 14.55
N VAL A 151 4.97 -5.02 13.25
CA VAL A 151 6.19 -4.34 12.76
C VAL A 151 5.87 -3.02 12.06
N LEU A 152 4.95 -3.05 11.08
CA LEU A 152 4.69 -1.91 10.19
C LEU A 152 4.19 -0.65 10.90
N PRO A 153 3.39 -0.69 11.98
CA PRO A 153 3.01 0.50 12.72
C PRO A 153 4.20 1.26 13.32
N ASP A 154 5.13 0.57 13.98
CA ASP A 154 6.34 1.21 14.54
C ASP A 154 7.21 1.76 13.41
N LEU A 155 7.49 0.93 12.40
CA LEU A 155 8.31 1.31 11.24
C LEU A 155 7.75 2.55 10.52
N GLY A 156 6.46 2.55 10.20
CA GLY A 156 5.79 3.69 9.59
C GLY A 156 5.89 4.95 10.46
N GLY A 157 5.66 4.81 11.77
CA GLY A 157 5.83 5.90 12.73
C GLY A 157 7.26 6.46 12.78
N ARG A 158 8.28 5.59 12.75
CA ARG A 158 9.69 6.01 12.71
C ARG A 158 10.01 6.76 11.42
N LEU A 159 9.57 6.25 10.27
CA LEU A 159 9.74 6.93 8.99
C LEU A 159 9.15 8.35 9.01
N VAL A 160 7.93 8.51 9.53
CA VAL A 160 7.27 9.83 9.61
C VAL A 160 8.03 10.81 10.51
N ARG A 161 8.52 10.32 11.66
CA ARG A 161 9.11 11.18 12.70
C ARG A 161 10.60 11.44 12.54
N GLN A 162 11.35 10.47 12.02
CA GLN A 162 12.82 10.46 12.09
C GLN A 162 13.49 10.61 10.74
N ALA A 163 12.80 10.34 9.63
CA ALA A 163 13.42 10.44 8.32
C ALA A 163 13.87 11.87 8.02
N ALA A 164 15.08 12.01 7.49
CA ALA A 164 15.62 13.30 7.07
C ALA A 164 14.90 13.79 5.82
N MET A 165 14.63 12.89 4.87
CA MET A 165 13.96 13.24 3.63
C MET A 165 12.43 13.29 3.78
N GLY A 166 11.83 14.34 3.22
CA GLY A 166 10.37 14.47 3.18
C GLY A 166 9.66 13.32 2.47
N VAL A 167 10.26 12.75 1.42
CA VAL A 167 9.69 11.60 0.68
C VAL A 167 9.52 10.38 1.59
N TRP A 168 10.49 10.06 2.46
CA TRP A 168 10.40 8.96 3.41
C TRP A 168 9.29 9.17 4.45
N ARG A 169 9.03 10.41 4.85
CA ARG A 169 7.90 10.72 5.74
C ARG A 169 6.56 10.43 5.06
N SER A 170 6.41 10.82 3.79
CA SER A 170 5.20 10.49 3.03
C SER A 170 5.06 8.99 2.78
N LEU A 171 6.16 8.28 2.50
CA LEU A 171 6.15 6.83 2.37
C LEU A 171 5.72 6.14 3.68
N GLY A 172 6.19 6.61 4.83
CA GLY A 172 5.76 6.10 6.14
C GLY A 172 4.24 6.24 6.35
N ARG A 173 3.66 7.39 5.96
CA ARG A 173 2.20 7.63 6.04
C ARG A 173 1.40 6.72 5.11
N LEU A 174 1.90 6.50 3.89
CA LEU A 174 1.28 5.61 2.92
C LEU A 174 1.34 4.14 3.36
N VAL A 175 2.44 3.69 3.97
CA VAL A 175 2.51 2.36 4.59
C VAL A 175 1.46 2.20 5.68
N LEU A 176 1.30 3.21 6.55
CA LEU A 176 0.26 3.19 7.59
C LEU A 176 -1.15 3.24 6.98
N ALA A 177 -1.37 3.99 5.90
CA ALA A 177 -2.66 4.05 5.20
C ALA A 177 -3.05 2.68 4.62
N VAL A 178 -2.13 2.04 3.88
CA VAL A 178 -2.34 0.68 3.34
C VAL A 178 -2.67 -0.29 4.48
N LEU A 179 -1.86 -0.33 5.53
CA LEU A 179 -2.12 -1.20 6.66
C LEU A 179 -3.48 -0.91 7.32
N SER A 180 -3.88 0.35 7.40
CA SER A 180 -5.13 0.75 8.05
C SER A 180 -6.35 0.25 7.30
N VAL A 181 -6.36 0.45 5.98
CA VAL A 181 -7.40 -0.04 5.08
C VAL A 181 -7.49 -1.56 5.13
N GLU A 182 -6.33 -2.22 5.07
CA GLU A 182 -6.25 -3.66 4.96
C GLU A 182 -6.64 -4.40 6.24
N SER A 183 -6.35 -3.81 7.40
CA SER A 183 -6.69 -4.39 8.71
C SER A 183 -8.00 -3.87 9.31
N GLY A 184 -8.57 -2.79 8.77
CA GLY A 184 -9.71 -2.07 9.35
C GLY A 184 -9.38 -1.29 10.63
N ARG A 185 -8.09 -1.01 10.92
CA ARG A 185 -7.65 -0.26 12.11
C ARG A 185 -6.98 1.05 11.72
N ASP A 186 -7.33 2.15 12.37
CA ASP A 186 -6.74 3.47 12.07
C ASP A 186 -5.34 3.63 12.69
N TYR A 187 -4.30 3.21 11.95
CA TYR A 187 -2.91 3.30 12.39
C TYR A 187 -2.31 4.70 12.23
N GLN A 188 -2.82 5.53 11.32
CA GLN A 188 -2.38 6.93 11.25
C GLN A 188 -2.73 7.64 12.56
N ARG A 189 -3.95 7.48 13.06
CA ARG A 189 -4.33 8.02 14.36
C ARG A 189 -3.61 7.35 15.52
N ALA A 190 -3.53 6.01 15.54
CA ALA A 190 -2.93 5.29 16.66
C ALA A 190 -1.43 5.57 16.82
N VAL A 191 -0.70 5.76 15.71
CA VAL A 191 0.76 5.92 15.72
C VAL A 191 1.18 7.39 15.67
N LEU A 192 0.45 8.24 14.94
CA LEU A 192 0.82 9.65 14.72
C LEU A 192 0.00 10.63 15.56
N GLY A 193 -1.10 10.18 16.18
CA GLY A 193 -2.02 11.04 16.92
C GLY A 193 -2.87 11.94 16.04
N GLU A 194 -2.89 11.69 14.73
CA GLU A 194 -3.62 12.49 13.76
C GLU A 194 -5.10 12.12 13.76
N ASN A 195 -5.97 13.10 14.00
CA ASN A 195 -7.39 12.92 13.70
C ASN A 195 -7.58 13.34 12.25
N LEU A 196 -7.77 12.36 11.37
CA LEU A 196 -8.39 12.63 10.08
C LEU A 196 -9.74 13.25 10.39
N GLY A 197 -9.95 14.48 9.93
CA GLY A 197 -11.09 15.28 10.31
C GLY A 197 -12.37 14.48 10.07
N ARG A 198 -13.04 14.04 11.14
CA ARG A 198 -14.47 13.77 11.06
C ARG A 198 -15.12 15.10 10.71
N HIS A 199 -15.34 15.36 9.43
CA HIS A 199 -16.44 16.22 9.04
C HIS A 199 -17.69 15.56 9.63
N ARG A 200 -18.20 16.16 10.70
CA ARG A 200 -19.52 15.85 11.24
C ARG A 200 -20.52 15.91 10.08
N ALA A 201 -21.43 14.94 10.09
CA ALA A 201 -22.61 14.81 9.26
C ALA A 201 -23.30 16.15 8.92
#